data_AF-W7DW20-F1
#
_entry.id   AF-W7DW20-F1
#
_cell.length_a   1.000
_cell.length_b   1.000
_cell.length_c   1.000
_cell.angle_alpha   90.00
_cell.angle_beta   90.00
_cell.angle_gamma   90.00
#
_symmetry.space_group_name_H-M   'P 1'
#
loop_
_entity.id
_entity.type
_entity.pdbx_description
1 polymer ?
#
loop_
_entity_poly.entity_id
_entity_poly.type
_entity_poly.pdbx_seq_one_letter_code
_entity_poly.pdbx_strand_id
1 'polypeptide(L)'
;MTGYIKKKTKVSFPKIAKKQGMILPYLRGEYQFEKGEDPQNSKVRVTRLRRKSIYDEMLNRGSITQEQRDSAEKYAILCEKALGKTGDLYARINLLREGNSGHWEPSAAQHEAYEKLFKIWNEIGRYHRSILNMIVLGNMSTKEISQTMKLNLHYTMGQVLSTFILLEEAIENEYLK
;
A
#
# COMPACT_ATOMS: atom_id res chain seq x y z
N MET A 1 -50.21 0.28 20.90
CA MET A 1 -49.38 0.43 19.69
C MET A 1 -48.42 1.58 19.92
N THR A 2 -47.18 1.31 20.31
CA THR A 2 -46.15 2.34 20.53
C THR A 2 -45.10 2.21 19.43
N GLY A 3 -45.11 3.20 18.52
CA GLY A 3 -44.19 3.26 17.40
C GLY A 3 -42.77 3.53 17.87
N TYR A 4 -41.86 2.60 17.57
CA TYR A 4 -40.43 2.81 17.75
C TYR A 4 -39.92 3.81 16.72
N ILE A 5 -39.68 5.05 17.15
CA ILE A 5 -38.94 6.04 16.37
C ILE A 5 -37.49 5.54 16.26
N LYS A 6 -37.10 5.02 15.09
CA LYS A 6 -35.70 4.77 14.74
C LYS A 6 -34.93 6.09 14.84
N LYS A 7 -34.18 6.30 15.93
CA LYS A 7 -33.15 7.35 16.02
C LYS A 7 -32.18 7.13 14.85
N LYS A 8 -32.27 7.97 13.81
CA LYS A 8 -31.23 8.10 12.79
C LYS A 8 -29.97 8.54 13.52
N THR A 9 -29.06 7.61 13.79
CA THR A 9 -27.70 7.90 14.22
C THR A 9 -27.11 8.84 13.17
N LYS A 10 -26.91 10.12 13.54
CA LYS A 10 -26.14 11.06 12.70
C LYS A 10 -24.77 10.42 12.54
N VAL A 11 -24.47 9.91 11.34
CA VAL A 11 -23.15 9.35 11.02
C VAL A 11 -22.14 10.48 11.25
N SER A 12 -21.41 10.36 12.35
CA SER A 12 -20.40 11.33 12.76
C SER A 12 -19.16 11.06 11.93
N PHE A 13 -18.94 11.87 10.88
CA PHE A 13 -17.73 11.70 10.09
C PHE A 13 -16.52 12.37 10.77
N PRO A 14 -15.39 11.66 10.81
CA PRO A 14 -14.10 12.19 11.22
C PRO A 14 -13.77 13.52 10.54
N LYS A 15 -13.35 14.50 11.33
CA LYS A 15 -13.07 15.87 10.84
C LYS A 15 -12.05 15.89 9.70
N ILE A 16 -11.06 15.00 9.72
CA ILE A 16 -10.03 14.92 8.69
C ILE A 16 -10.56 14.38 7.35
N ALA A 17 -11.46 13.38 7.38
CA ALA A 17 -12.12 12.87 6.17
C ALA A 17 -13.02 13.93 5.54
N LYS A 18 -13.69 14.76 6.36
CA LYS A 18 -14.44 15.93 5.87
C LYS A 18 -13.52 16.98 5.27
N LYS A 19 -12.45 17.35 5.97
CA LYS A 19 -11.49 18.38 5.54
C LYS A 19 -10.80 18.04 4.21
N GLN A 20 -10.54 16.76 3.96
CA GLN A 20 -9.85 16.29 2.75
C GLN A 20 -10.81 15.88 1.62
N GLY A 21 -12.13 16.04 1.77
CA GLY A 21 -13.10 15.63 0.75
C GLY A 21 -13.24 14.11 0.56
N MET A 22 -12.74 13.31 1.50
CA MET A 22 -12.62 11.85 1.40
C MET A 22 -13.77 11.10 2.11
N ILE A 23 -14.92 11.76 2.35
CA ILE A 23 -16.06 11.17 3.08
C ILE A 23 -16.60 9.93 2.34
N LEU A 24 -16.74 10.00 1.02
CA LEU A 24 -17.27 8.90 0.20
C LEU A 24 -16.30 7.71 0.15
N PRO A 25 -14.99 7.87 -0.17
CA PRO A 25 -14.00 6.80 -0.03
C PRO A 25 -13.95 6.18 1.37
N TYR A 26 -14.03 7.02 2.42
CA TYR A 26 -14.07 6.56 3.80
C TYR A 26 -15.31 5.69 4.09
N LEU A 27 -16.49 6.11 3.62
CA LEU A 27 -17.73 5.34 3.74
C LEU A 27 -17.68 4.00 2.99
N ARG A 28 -16.96 3.94 1.87
CA ARG A 28 -16.72 2.70 1.12
C ARG A 28 -15.72 1.76 1.79
N GLY A 29 -15.13 2.17 2.93
CA GLY A 29 -14.14 1.37 3.66
C GLY A 29 -12.76 1.38 3.03
N GLU A 30 -12.51 2.25 2.05
CA GLU A 30 -11.21 2.38 1.37
C GLU A 30 -10.16 3.04 2.27
N TYR A 31 -10.58 3.73 3.33
CA TYR A 31 -9.71 4.47 4.24
C TYR A 31 -10.06 4.22 5.71
N GLN A 32 -9.05 4.24 6.57
CA GLN A 32 -9.13 4.11 8.02
C GLN A 32 -8.38 5.24 8.75
N PHE A 33 -8.71 5.46 10.02
CA PHE A 33 -7.92 6.35 10.87
C PHE A 33 -6.75 5.61 11.45
N GLU A 34 -5.60 6.23 11.32
CA GLU A 34 -4.41 5.82 12.03
C GLU A 34 -3.92 6.99 12.88
N LYS A 35 -3.63 6.71 14.14
CA LYS A 35 -2.83 7.60 14.99
C LYS A 35 -1.42 7.03 15.00
N GLY A 36 -0.50 7.72 14.35
CA GLY A 36 0.88 7.30 14.21
C GLY A 36 1.83 8.46 14.43
N GLU A 37 3.12 8.15 14.47
CA GLU A 37 4.17 9.17 14.44
C GLU A 37 4.17 9.88 13.07
N ASP A 38 4.52 11.17 13.09
CA ASP A 38 4.70 11.93 11.86
C ASP A 38 5.91 11.36 11.11
N PRO A 39 5.76 10.92 9.84
CA PRO A 39 6.85 10.37 9.06
C PRO A 39 8.01 11.36 8.81
N GLN A 40 7.81 12.65 9.08
CA GLN A 40 8.85 13.68 9.04
C GLN A 40 9.38 14.04 10.44
N ASN A 41 8.69 13.65 11.51
CA ASN A 41 9.08 13.92 12.89
C ASN A 41 8.51 12.89 13.88
N SER A 42 9.32 11.91 14.26
CA SER A 42 8.94 10.83 15.18
C SER A 42 8.48 11.31 16.57
N LYS A 43 8.77 12.56 16.96
CA LYS A 43 8.35 13.12 18.25
C LYS A 43 6.88 13.58 18.27
N VAL A 44 6.21 13.63 17.13
CA VAL A 44 4.83 14.13 17.01
C VAL A 44 3.89 13.00 16.61
N ARG A 45 2.80 12.82 17.37
CA ARG A 45 1.72 11.91 16.96
C ARG A 45 0.64 12.66 16.20
N VAL A 46 0.34 12.20 14.98
CA VAL A 46 -0.67 12.77 14.09
C VAL A 46 -1.79 11.76 13.83
N THR A 47 -3.02 12.26 13.69
CA THR A 47 -4.15 11.46 13.19
C THR A 47 -4.24 11.65 11.69
N ARG A 48 -4.07 10.58 10.92
CA ARG A 48 -4.12 10.60 9.45
C ARG A 48 -5.22 9.69 8.91
N LEU A 49 -5.72 10.05 7.74
CA LEU A 49 -6.57 9.19 6.93
C LEU A 49 -5.65 8.35 6.04
N ARG A 50 -5.61 7.04 6.27
CA ARG A 50 -4.75 6.10 5.52
C ARG A 50 -5.62 5.15 4.73
N ARG A 51 -5.18 4.74 3.54
CA ARG A 51 -5.87 3.71 2.75
C ARG A 51 -5.91 2.43 3.57
N LYS A 52 -7.04 1.73 3.57
CA LYS A 52 -7.14 0.41 4.19
C LYS A 52 -6.31 -0.55 3.36
N SER A 53 -5.25 -1.08 3.95
CA SER A 53 -4.30 -1.96 3.27
C SER A 53 -4.54 -3.41 3.64
N ILE A 54 -4.54 -4.29 2.65
CA ILE A 54 -4.73 -5.73 2.82
C ILE A 54 -3.65 -6.34 3.74
N TYR A 55 -2.44 -5.79 3.73
CA TYR A 55 -1.36 -6.24 4.58
C TYR A 55 -1.53 -5.83 6.06
N ASP A 56 -2.37 -4.84 6.39
CA ASP A 56 -2.77 -4.62 7.79
C ASP A 56 -3.71 -5.75 8.27
N GLU A 57 -4.56 -6.30 7.39
CA GLU A 57 -5.37 -7.48 7.71
C GLU A 57 -4.50 -8.73 7.86
N MET A 58 -3.44 -8.85 7.04
CA MET A 58 -2.47 -9.95 7.14
C MET A 58 -1.72 -9.90 8.47
N LEU A 59 -1.30 -8.71 8.92
CA LEU A 59 -0.69 -8.52 10.24
C LEU A 59 -1.66 -8.92 11.36
N ASN A 60 -2.91 -8.45 11.32
CA ASN A 60 -3.93 -8.78 12.33
C ASN A 60 -4.23 -10.29 12.42
N ARG A 61 -4.00 -11.04 11.34
CA ARG A 61 -4.15 -12.51 11.30
C ARG A 61 -2.86 -13.26 11.66
N GLY A 62 -1.76 -12.56 11.95
CA GLY A 62 -0.45 -13.15 12.19
C GLY A 62 0.19 -13.79 10.96
N SER A 63 -0.24 -13.41 9.76
CA SER A 63 0.33 -13.93 8.50
C SER A 63 1.64 -13.25 8.11
N ILE A 64 1.87 -12.03 8.57
CA ILE A 64 3.13 -11.29 8.40
C ILE A 64 3.53 -10.64 9.72
N THR A 65 4.80 -10.30 9.87
CA THR A 65 5.33 -9.58 11.04
C THR A 65 5.10 -8.07 10.93
N GLN A 66 5.37 -7.35 12.02
CA GLN A 66 5.30 -5.89 12.04
C GLN A 66 6.36 -5.29 11.10
N GLU A 67 7.55 -5.87 11.07
CA GLU A 67 8.68 -5.51 10.21
C GLU A 67 8.31 -5.63 8.72
N GLN A 68 7.65 -6.72 8.34
CA GLN A 68 7.17 -6.96 6.98
C GLN A 68 6.08 -5.96 6.57
N ARG A 69 5.17 -5.63 7.50
CA ARG A 69 4.17 -4.58 7.28
C ARG A 69 4.84 -3.23 7.07
N ASP A 70 5.84 -2.89 7.88
CA ASP A 70 6.53 -1.60 7.79
C ASP A 70 7.38 -1.49 6.53
N SER A 71 7.96 -2.59 6.08
CA SER A 71 8.63 -2.71 4.78
C SER A 71 7.64 -2.50 3.62
N ALA A 72 6.44 -3.06 3.69
CA ALA A 72 5.39 -2.78 2.69
C ALA A 72 4.94 -1.32 2.67
N GLU A 73 4.83 -0.67 3.82
CA GLU A 73 4.52 0.76 3.90
C GLU A 73 5.66 1.61 3.30
N LYS A 74 6.92 1.32 3.65
CA LYS A 74 8.10 1.98 3.07
C LYS A 74 8.12 1.82 1.55
N TYR A 75 7.82 0.63 1.05
CA TYR A 75 7.73 0.36 -0.39
C TYR A 75 6.64 1.21 -1.07
N ALA A 76 5.44 1.28 -0.49
CA ALA A 76 4.35 2.10 -1.02
C ALA A 76 4.75 3.58 -1.11
N ILE A 77 5.33 4.11 -0.04
CA ILE A 77 5.83 5.50 0.02
C ILE A 77 6.92 5.72 -1.04
N LEU A 78 7.82 4.76 -1.23
CA LEU A 78 8.89 4.87 -2.23
C LEU A 78 8.32 4.89 -3.64
N CYS A 79 7.31 4.07 -3.94
CA CYS A 79 6.59 4.10 -5.21
C CYS A 79 5.91 5.46 -5.45
N GLU A 80 5.27 6.03 -4.42
CA GLU A 80 4.66 7.36 -4.47
C GLU A 80 5.67 8.47 -4.73
N LYS A 81 6.84 8.40 -4.08
CA LYS A 81 7.93 9.35 -4.28
C LYS A 81 8.52 9.25 -5.67
N ALA A 82 8.79 8.04 -6.15
CA ALA A 82 9.42 7.81 -7.45
C ALA A 82 8.50 8.22 -8.61
N LEU A 83 7.20 7.91 -8.53
CA LEU A 83 6.28 8.06 -9.65
C LEU A 83 5.30 9.23 -9.50
N GLY A 84 5.26 9.87 -8.33
CA GLY A 84 4.35 10.97 -8.02
C GLY A 84 2.98 10.51 -7.53
N LYS A 85 2.21 11.47 -7.00
CA LYS A 85 0.88 11.26 -6.39
C LYS A 85 -0.21 11.09 -7.45
N THR A 86 -0.14 10.03 -8.26
CA THR A 86 -1.25 9.68 -9.18
C THR A 86 -2.18 8.68 -8.53
N GLY A 87 -3.49 8.84 -8.74
CA GLY A 87 -4.54 8.04 -8.10
C GLY A 87 -4.54 6.54 -8.40
N ASP A 88 -3.73 6.08 -9.37
CA ASP A 88 -3.56 4.67 -9.70
C ASP A 88 -2.08 4.31 -9.95
N LEU A 89 -1.30 4.31 -8.86
CA LEU A 89 0.12 3.87 -8.86
C LEU A 89 0.29 2.42 -9.33
N TYR A 90 -0.69 1.56 -9.10
CA TYR A 90 -0.67 0.17 -9.55
C TYR A 90 -0.74 0.08 -11.07
N ALA A 91 -1.71 0.76 -11.70
CA ALA A 91 -1.77 0.84 -13.16
C ALA A 91 -0.51 1.46 -13.73
N ARG A 92 0.01 2.54 -13.14
CA ARG A 92 1.21 3.21 -13.64
C ARG A 92 2.47 2.34 -13.57
N ILE A 93 2.68 1.60 -12.50
CA ILE A 93 3.80 0.67 -12.38
C ILE A 93 3.66 -0.50 -13.35
N ASN A 94 2.43 -0.97 -13.61
CA ASN A 94 2.19 -1.98 -14.63
C ASN A 94 2.39 -1.43 -16.05
N LEU A 95 2.02 -0.17 -16.32
CA LEU A 95 2.20 0.52 -17.60
C LEU A 95 3.66 0.83 -17.92
N LEU A 96 4.53 0.99 -16.92
CA LEU A 96 5.99 1.06 -17.16
C LEU A 96 6.55 -0.19 -17.86
N ARG A 97 5.82 -1.32 -17.89
CA ARG A 97 6.19 -2.48 -18.71
C ARG A 97 6.00 -2.26 -20.21
N GLU A 98 5.23 -1.27 -20.63
CA GLU A 98 4.81 -1.07 -22.03
C GLU A 98 5.56 0.05 -22.75
N GLY A 99 6.64 0.61 -22.17
CA GLY A 99 7.49 1.59 -22.87
C GLY A 99 6.83 2.95 -23.17
N ASN A 100 5.57 3.14 -22.79
CA ASN A 100 4.83 4.40 -22.95
C ASN A 100 5.07 5.34 -21.77
N SER A 101 6.31 5.81 -21.59
CA SER A 101 6.58 6.99 -20.76
C SER A 101 6.36 8.23 -21.63
N GLY A 102 5.11 8.65 -21.81
CA GLY A 102 4.83 9.99 -22.35
C GLY A 102 5.62 11.04 -21.55
N HIS A 103 6.27 11.96 -22.26
CA HIS A 103 7.17 13.03 -21.79
C HIS A 103 7.13 13.34 -20.28
N TRP A 104 7.73 12.47 -19.48
CA TRP A 104 7.80 12.62 -18.03
C TRP A 104 9.26 12.86 -17.67
N GLU A 105 9.56 14.10 -17.26
CA GLU A 105 10.86 14.45 -16.71
C GLU A 105 10.80 14.34 -15.18
N PRO A 106 11.41 13.30 -14.56
CA PRO A 106 11.47 13.19 -13.12
C PRO A 106 12.29 14.33 -12.51
N SER A 107 11.85 14.86 -11.37
CA SER A 107 12.71 15.70 -10.54
C SER A 107 13.88 14.89 -9.95
N ALA A 108 14.95 15.56 -9.50
CA ALA A 108 16.09 14.89 -8.88
C ALA A 108 15.69 13.97 -7.70
N ALA A 109 14.73 14.40 -6.88
CA ALA A 109 14.20 13.59 -5.78
C ALA A 109 13.38 12.37 -6.25
N GLN A 110 12.69 12.49 -7.39
CA GLN A 110 11.98 11.37 -8.01
C GLN A 110 12.97 10.37 -8.61
N HIS A 111 14.05 10.87 -9.21
CA HIS A 111 15.12 10.04 -9.75
C HIS A 111 15.80 9.21 -8.64
N GLU A 112 16.20 9.84 -7.55
CA GLU A 112 16.80 9.15 -6.39
C GLU A 112 15.85 8.08 -5.81
N ALA A 113 14.56 8.41 -5.66
CA ALA A 113 13.56 7.46 -5.20
C ALA A 113 13.38 6.30 -6.19
N TYR A 114 13.47 6.56 -7.49
CA TYR A 114 13.39 5.53 -8.53
C TYR A 114 14.62 4.62 -8.52
N GLU A 115 15.83 5.13 -8.31
CA GLU A 115 17.04 4.31 -8.17
C GLU A 115 16.94 3.33 -7.00
N LYS A 116 16.49 3.82 -5.83
CA LYS A 116 16.23 2.98 -4.65
C LYS A 116 15.20 1.89 -4.96
N LEU A 117 14.10 2.29 -5.61
CA LEU A 117 13.04 1.38 -6.02
C LEU A 117 13.53 0.32 -7.03
N PHE A 118 14.40 0.72 -7.95
CA PHE A 118 14.98 -0.16 -8.96
C PHE A 118 15.89 -1.22 -8.35
N LYS A 119 16.70 -0.88 -7.34
CA LYS A 119 17.50 -1.87 -6.59
C LYS A 119 16.62 -2.90 -5.89
N ILE A 120 15.61 -2.45 -5.16
CA ILE A 120 14.62 -3.33 -4.49
C ILE A 120 13.96 -4.25 -5.52
N TRP A 121 13.56 -3.72 -6.67
CA TRP A 121 12.96 -4.52 -7.75
C TRP A 121 13.90 -5.59 -8.33
N ASN A 122 15.19 -5.28 -8.44
CA ASN A 122 16.18 -6.24 -8.95
C ASN A 122 16.42 -7.36 -7.94
N GLU A 123 16.47 -7.04 -6.65
CA GLU A 123 16.70 -8.00 -5.58
C GLU A 123 15.52 -8.96 -5.38
N ILE A 124 14.30 -8.43 -5.35
CA ILE A 124 13.06 -9.22 -5.20
C ILE A 124 12.77 -10.04 -6.47
N GLY A 125 13.19 -9.55 -7.63
CA GLY A 125 12.95 -10.19 -8.92
C GLY A 125 11.54 -9.96 -9.49
N ARG A 126 11.40 -10.18 -10.80
CA ARG A 126 10.19 -9.81 -11.57
C ARG A 126 8.90 -10.48 -11.09
N TYR A 127 8.99 -11.75 -10.68
CA TYR A 127 7.84 -12.54 -10.24
C TYR A 127 7.26 -11.99 -8.93
N HIS A 128 8.09 -11.94 -7.88
CA HIS A 128 7.70 -11.42 -6.58
C HIS A 128 7.36 -9.93 -6.62
N ARG A 129 8.04 -9.12 -7.44
CA ARG A 129 7.64 -7.73 -7.71
C ARG A 129 6.19 -7.63 -8.21
N SER A 130 5.75 -8.54 -9.08
CA SER A 130 4.39 -8.52 -9.61
C SER A 130 3.37 -8.80 -8.50
N ILE A 131 3.64 -9.79 -7.65
CA ILE A 131 2.82 -10.11 -6.47
C ILE A 131 2.81 -8.93 -5.49
N LEU A 132 3.98 -8.37 -5.20
CA LEU A 132 4.14 -7.22 -4.31
C LEU A 132 3.29 -6.03 -4.77
N ASN A 133 3.33 -5.71 -6.06
CA ASN A 133 2.50 -4.64 -6.62
C ASN A 133 1.01 -4.93 -6.49
N MET A 134 0.58 -6.17 -6.76
CA MET A 134 -0.84 -6.56 -6.60
C MET A 134 -1.32 -6.35 -5.16
N ILE A 135 -0.49 -6.71 -4.17
CA ILE A 135 -0.83 -6.59 -2.75
C ILE A 135 -0.74 -5.15 -2.29
N VAL A 136 0.43 -4.52 -2.41
CA VAL A 136 0.73 -3.26 -1.74
C VAL A 136 0.10 -2.07 -2.44
N LEU A 137 0.08 -2.08 -3.77
CA LEU A 137 -0.45 -0.98 -4.57
C LEU A 137 -1.87 -1.27 -5.06
N GLY A 138 -2.09 -2.50 -5.53
CA GLY A 138 -3.38 -3.00 -5.98
C GLY A 138 -4.36 -3.31 -4.86
N ASN A 139 -3.88 -3.42 -3.61
CA ASN A 139 -4.68 -3.79 -2.44
C ASN A 139 -5.42 -5.14 -2.59
N MET A 140 -4.87 -6.06 -3.39
CA MET A 140 -5.48 -7.34 -3.69
C MET A 140 -5.22 -8.36 -2.57
N SER A 141 -6.25 -9.10 -2.21
CA SER A 141 -6.16 -10.29 -1.37
C SER A 141 -5.44 -11.43 -2.09
N THR A 142 -4.90 -12.38 -1.31
CA THR A 142 -4.26 -13.59 -1.87
C THR A 142 -5.19 -14.37 -2.81
N LYS A 143 -6.51 -14.34 -2.55
CA LYS A 143 -7.51 -14.97 -3.41
C LYS A 143 -7.67 -14.25 -4.75
N GLU A 144 -7.69 -12.92 -4.75
CA GLU A 144 -7.74 -12.13 -5.99
C GLU A 144 -6.45 -12.31 -6.81
N ILE A 145 -5.30 -12.40 -6.14
CA ILE A 145 -4.02 -12.67 -6.79
C ILE A 145 -4.00 -14.07 -7.41
N SER A 146 -4.48 -15.09 -6.68
CA SER A 146 -4.52 -16.46 -7.21
C SER A 146 -5.40 -16.54 -8.46
N GLN A 147 -6.52 -15.82 -8.47
CA GLN A 147 -7.41 -15.72 -9.64
C GLN A 147 -6.75 -14.96 -10.79
N THR A 148 -6.13 -13.82 -10.51
CA THR A 148 -5.46 -12.98 -11.51
C THR A 148 -4.30 -13.72 -12.19
N MET A 149 -3.50 -14.44 -11.40
CA MET A 149 -2.36 -15.21 -11.89
C MET A 149 -2.73 -16.61 -12.39
N LYS A 150 -4.00 -17.03 -12.22
CA LYS A 150 -4.48 -18.40 -12.52
C LYS A 150 -3.66 -19.48 -11.82
N LEU A 151 -3.37 -19.27 -10.53
CA LEU A 151 -2.59 -20.18 -9.68
C LEU A 151 -3.45 -20.80 -8.59
N ASN A 152 -2.98 -21.91 -8.03
CA ASN A 152 -3.58 -22.50 -6.84
C ASN A 152 -3.44 -21.57 -5.62
N LEU A 153 -4.50 -21.42 -4.83
CA LEU A 153 -4.54 -20.51 -3.69
C LEU A 153 -3.44 -20.80 -2.64
N HIS A 154 -3.21 -22.07 -2.29
CA HIS A 154 -2.17 -22.42 -1.30
C HIS A 154 -0.77 -22.09 -1.82
N TYR A 155 -0.53 -22.37 -3.10
CA TYR A 155 0.72 -21.95 -3.73
C TYR A 155 0.86 -20.43 -3.71
N THR A 156 -0.18 -19.69 -4.08
CA THR A 156 -0.18 -18.22 -4.03
C THR A 156 0.07 -17.70 -2.62
N MET A 157 -0.50 -18.31 -1.58
CA MET A 157 -0.21 -17.95 -0.18
C MET A 157 1.29 -18.06 0.13
N GLY A 158 1.94 -19.17 -0.26
CA GLY A 158 3.39 -19.32 -0.09
C GLY A 158 4.19 -18.26 -0.84
N GLN A 159 3.79 -17.94 -2.07
CA GLN A 159 4.46 -16.90 -2.88
C GLN A 159 4.25 -15.50 -2.31
N VAL A 160 3.09 -15.21 -1.74
CA VAL A 160 2.83 -13.95 -1.04
C VAL A 160 3.75 -13.82 0.17
N LEU A 161 3.85 -14.84 1.02
CA LEU A 161 4.72 -14.80 2.21
C LEU A 161 6.20 -14.65 1.81
N SER A 162 6.67 -15.43 0.84
CA SER A 162 8.02 -15.30 0.29
C SER A 162 8.30 -13.89 -0.25
N THR A 163 7.29 -13.24 -0.86
CA THR A 163 7.43 -11.86 -1.35
C THR A 163 7.63 -10.85 -0.21
N PHE A 164 6.99 -11.04 0.95
CA PHE A 164 7.20 -10.17 2.12
C PHE A 164 8.56 -10.36 2.76
N ILE A 165 9.07 -11.60 2.83
CA ILE A 165 10.42 -11.90 3.31
C ILE A 165 11.47 -11.21 2.42
N LEU A 166 11.37 -11.41 1.10
CA LEU A 166 12.30 -10.79 0.15
C LEU A 166 12.23 -9.25 0.17
N LEU A 167 11.04 -8.69 0.42
CA LEU A 167 10.89 -7.24 0.55
C LEU A 167 11.58 -6.70 1.81
N GLU A 168 11.40 -7.38 2.94
CA GLU A 168 12.04 -7.04 4.20
C GLU A 168 13.57 -7.02 4.02
N GLU A 169 14.14 -8.11 3.50
CA GLU A 169 15.57 -8.22 3.20
C GLU A 169 16.06 -7.11 2.26
N ALA A 170 15.35 -6.86 1.16
CA ALA A 170 15.73 -5.84 0.19
C ALA A 170 15.68 -4.40 0.76
N ILE A 171 14.73 -4.13 1.65
CA ILE A 171 14.64 -2.84 2.33
C ILE A 171 15.73 -2.71 3.39
N GLU A 172 16.00 -3.75 4.18
CA GLU A 172 17.12 -3.70 5.13
C GLU A 172 18.45 -3.43 4.42
N ASN A 173 18.70 -4.11 3.30
CA ASN A 173 19.93 -3.95 2.52
C ASN A 173 20.09 -2.54 1.90
N GLU A 174 19.01 -1.85 1.58
CA GLU A 174 19.07 -0.48 1.04
C GLU A 174 19.20 0.59 2.13
N TYR A 175 18.70 0.34 3.35
CA TYR A 175 18.75 1.31 4.47
C TYR A 175 19.94 1.11 5.43
N LEU A 176 20.67 0.00 5.33
CA LEU A 176 21.90 -0.27 6.08
C LEU A 176 23.19 0.18 5.34
N LYS A 177 23.06 0.79 4.16
CA LYS A 177 24.16 1.38 3.37
C LYS A 177 24.11 2.90 3.40
#